data_AF-A0A5M3PVZ5-F1
#
_entry.id   AF-A0A5M3PVZ5-F1
#
_cell.length_a   1.000
_cell.length_b   1.000
_cell.length_c   1.000
_cell.angle_alpha   90.00
_cell.angle_beta   90.00
_cell.angle_gamma   90.00
#
_symmetry.space_group_name_H-M   'P 1'
#
loop_
_entity.id
_entity.type
_entity.pdbx_description
1 polymer ?
#
loop_
_entity_poly.entity_id
_entity_poly.type
_entity_poly.pdbx_seq_one_letter_code
_entity_poly.pdbx_strand_id
1 'polypeptide(L)'
;MAASETNELFDNLRNYFDEVGAHADAQAQIRAGEASSEGQSSSMTILLITVVAILISIGLFAVFLKMIIASISALRDQLDNIAQGEGDLTQRIPVEMDDDLGKLAKSFNLVLENLQSMIGSIQQLTRELGTGASDLARAAKDNNDGVTRQTDSISMVATAINEMQSAIEEVAGNASRAAEITREAEEKGKNGARIIRSSSEQVHRLAAQISKAVEVIRKLSDDSDNITSVLDVIRGIAEQTNLLALNAAIEAARAGEQGRAARRQAKPKNWPPMQNLNSKPFWRLWQTLQM
;
A
#
# COMPACT_ATOMS: atom_id res chain seq x y z
N MET A 1 113.39 -126.45 -58.29
CA MET A 1 112.11 -127.02 -57.81
C MET A 1 111.47 -126.17 -56.71
N ALA A 2 112.21 -125.60 -55.74
CA ALA A 2 111.62 -124.76 -54.67
C ALA A 2 111.08 -123.37 -55.09
N ALA A 3 111.48 -122.82 -56.25
CA ALA A 3 111.08 -121.46 -56.70
C ALA A 3 109.74 -121.41 -57.48
N SER A 4 109.21 -122.55 -57.93
CA SER A 4 107.92 -122.60 -58.67
C SER A 4 106.73 -122.66 -57.72
N GLU A 5 106.86 -123.40 -56.62
CA GLU A 5 105.82 -123.59 -55.59
C GLU A 5 105.59 -122.31 -54.76
N THR A 6 106.65 -121.52 -54.54
CA THR A 6 106.55 -120.21 -53.87
C THR A 6 105.84 -119.17 -54.73
N ASN A 7 105.99 -119.21 -56.06
CA ASN A 7 105.27 -118.31 -56.97
C ASN A 7 103.77 -118.65 -57.02
N GLU A 8 103.39 -119.93 -57.07
CA GLU A 8 101.96 -120.32 -57.01
C GLU A 8 101.30 -119.96 -55.69
N LEU A 9 102.00 -120.15 -54.55
CA LEU A 9 101.51 -119.73 -53.24
C LEU A 9 101.36 -118.20 -53.16
N PHE A 10 102.30 -117.46 -53.74
CA PHE A 10 102.23 -116.01 -53.80
C PHE A 10 101.08 -115.52 -54.69
N ASP A 11 100.86 -116.13 -55.84
CA ASP A 11 99.77 -115.79 -56.75
C ASP A 11 98.40 -116.13 -56.15
N ASN A 12 98.26 -117.26 -55.45
CA ASN A 12 97.03 -117.59 -54.72
C ASN A 12 96.78 -116.63 -53.55
N LEU A 13 97.82 -116.27 -52.80
CA LEU A 13 97.71 -115.30 -51.72
C LEU A 13 97.32 -113.92 -52.26
N ARG A 14 97.90 -113.52 -53.39
CA ARG A 14 97.57 -112.28 -54.09
C ARG A 14 96.12 -112.29 -54.57
N ASN A 15 95.67 -113.35 -55.23
CA ASN A 15 94.28 -113.47 -55.70
C ASN A 15 93.30 -113.44 -54.52
N TYR A 16 93.62 -114.11 -53.40
CA TYR A 16 92.80 -114.07 -52.19
C TYR A 16 92.74 -112.66 -51.58
N PHE A 17 93.86 -111.93 -51.54
CA PHE A 17 93.88 -110.54 -51.08
C PHE A 17 93.15 -109.59 -52.04
N ASP A 18 93.23 -109.81 -53.35
CA ASP A 18 92.50 -109.04 -54.36
C ASP A 18 90.98 -109.28 -54.24
N GLU A 19 90.55 -110.52 -53.99
CA GLU A 19 89.13 -110.88 -53.79
C GLU A 19 88.58 -110.34 -52.46
N VAL A 20 89.34 -110.46 -51.36
CA VAL A 20 88.99 -109.88 -50.06
C VAL A 20 88.98 -108.34 -50.14
N GLY A 21 89.91 -107.74 -50.87
CA GLY A 21 89.94 -106.30 -51.16
C GLY A 21 88.70 -105.86 -51.93
N ALA A 22 88.31 -106.59 -52.97
CA ALA A 22 87.10 -106.31 -53.75
C ALA A 22 85.82 -106.42 -52.91
N HIS A 23 85.72 -107.42 -52.02
CA HIS A 23 84.59 -107.55 -51.09
C HIS A 23 84.58 -106.46 -50.01
N ALA A 24 85.74 -106.09 -49.48
CA ALA A 24 85.86 -104.99 -48.52
C ALA A 24 85.46 -103.65 -49.15
N ASP A 25 85.89 -103.39 -50.39
CA ASP A 25 85.50 -102.20 -51.15
C ASP A 25 84.00 -102.20 -51.48
N ALA A 26 83.45 -103.34 -51.88
CA ALA A 26 82.00 -103.47 -52.12
C ALA A 26 81.19 -103.22 -50.84
N GLN A 27 81.64 -103.74 -49.68
CA GLN A 27 80.96 -103.52 -48.40
C GLN A 27 81.12 -102.10 -47.88
N ALA A 28 82.27 -101.46 -48.11
CA ALA A 28 82.50 -100.04 -47.82
C ALA A 28 81.59 -99.14 -48.66
N GLN A 29 81.40 -99.46 -49.95
CA GLN A 29 80.47 -98.75 -50.83
C GLN A 29 79.00 -98.92 -50.40
N ILE A 30 78.59 -100.13 -50.01
CA ILE A 30 77.23 -100.39 -49.49
C ILE A 30 76.97 -99.60 -48.21
N ARG A 31 77.87 -99.67 -47.22
CA ARG A 31 77.73 -98.92 -45.96
C ARG A 31 77.80 -97.40 -46.16
N ALA A 32 78.63 -96.92 -47.08
CA ALA A 32 78.68 -95.50 -47.45
C ALA A 32 77.36 -95.05 -48.12
N GLY A 33 76.74 -95.91 -48.93
CA GLY A 33 75.42 -95.68 -49.53
C GLY A 33 74.29 -95.66 -48.50
N GLU A 34 74.26 -96.64 -47.60
CA GLU A 34 73.29 -96.73 -46.49
C GLU A 34 73.38 -95.51 -45.57
N ALA A 35 74.58 -95.15 -45.10
CA ALA A 35 74.80 -93.97 -44.25
C ALA A 35 74.42 -92.65 -44.95
N SER A 36 74.68 -92.52 -46.25
CA SER A 36 74.23 -91.36 -47.04
C SER A 36 72.71 -91.29 -47.16
N SER A 37 72.04 -92.43 -47.33
CA SER A 37 70.57 -92.50 -47.42
C SER A 37 69.87 -92.21 -46.10
N GLU A 38 70.40 -92.71 -44.97
CA GLU A 38 69.89 -92.43 -43.63
C GLU A 38 70.09 -90.95 -43.25
N GLY A 39 71.25 -90.37 -43.62
CA GLY A 39 71.54 -88.96 -43.43
C GLY A 39 70.60 -88.04 -44.23
N GLN A 40 70.27 -88.41 -45.48
CA GLN A 40 69.31 -87.69 -46.31
C GLN A 40 67.87 -87.81 -45.75
N SER A 41 67.45 -89.00 -45.32
CA SER A 41 66.13 -89.21 -44.71
C SER A 41 65.96 -88.41 -43.42
N SER A 42 66.95 -88.46 -42.52
CA SER A 42 66.96 -87.71 -41.26
C SER A 42 66.94 -86.19 -41.50
N SER A 43 67.72 -85.71 -42.48
CA SER A 43 67.71 -84.29 -42.86
C SER A 43 66.35 -83.84 -43.41
N MET A 44 65.69 -84.70 -44.20
CA MET A 44 64.35 -84.43 -44.74
C MET A 44 63.29 -84.37 -43.63
N THR A 45 63.34 -85.27 -42.64
CA THR A 45 62.41 -85.26 -41.50
C THR A 45 62.59 -84.00 -40.63
N ILE A 46 63.83 -83.59 -40.34
CA ILE A 46 64.11 -82.36 -39.58
C ILE A 46 63.62 -81.13 -40.34
N LEU A 47 63.84 -81.08 -41.66
CA LEU A 47 63.33 -80.00 -42.50
C LEU A 47 61.80 -79.92 -42.45
N LEU A 48 61.11 -81.06 -42.56
CA LEU A 48 59.65 -81.11 -42.54
C LEU A 48 59.09 -80.65 -41.18
N ILE A 49 59.67 -81.09 -40.07
CA ILE A 49 59.27 -80.64 -38.72
C ILE A 49 59.49 -79.14 -38.57
N THR A 50 60.64 -78.63 -39.03
CA THR A 50 60.97 -77.20 -38.95
C THR A 50 59.98 -76.37 -39.75
N VAL A 51 59.64 -76.80 -40.96
CA VAL A 51 58.63 -76.13 -41.81
C VAL A 51 57.26 -76.14 -41.12
N VAL A 52 56.83 -77.28 -40.58
CA VAL A 52 55.55 -77.38 -39.85
C VAL A 52 55.54 -76.47 -38.62
N ALA A 53 56.62 -76.44 -37.83
CA ALA A 53 56.74 -75.57 -36.66
C ALA A 53 56.68 -74.08 -37.02
N ILE A 54 57.32 -73.69 -38.13
CA ILE A 54 57.25 -72.32 -38.67
C ILE A 54 55.80 -71.99 -39.08
N LEU A 55 55.14 -72.88 -39.83
CA LEU A 55 53.75 -72.67 -40.25
C LEU A 55 52.79 -72.54 -39.06
N ILE A 56 52.95 -73.35 -38.02
CA ILE A 56 52.17 -73.25 -36.78
C ILE A 56 52.44 -71.92 -36.07
N SER A 57 53.70 -71.52 -35.97
CA SER A 57 54.10 -70.26 -35.32
C SER A 57 53.52 -69.05 -36.04
N ILE A 58 53.56 -69.05 -37.38
CA ILE A 58 52.93 -68.01 -38.21
C ILE A 58 51.42 -68.00 -38.00
N GLY A 59 50.78 -69.17 -37.94
CA GLY A 59 49.34 -69.29 -37.68
C GLY A 59 48.93 -68.71 -36.32
N LEU A 60 49.63 -69.09 -35.25
CA LEU A 60 49.39 -68.57 -33.91
C LEU A 60 49.64 -67.06 -33.83
N PHE A 61 50.72 -66.57 -34.45
CA PHE A 61 51.01 -65.13 -34.50
C PHE A 61 49.91 -64.35 -35.24
N ALA A 62 49.41 -64.87 -36.37
CA ALA A 62 48.33 -64.24 -37.12
C ALA A 62 47.01 -64.18 -36.33
N VAL A 63 46.69 -65.24 -35.56
CA VAL A 63 45.51 -65.27 -34.68
C VAL A 63 45.66 -64.24 -33.56
N PHE A 64 46.82 -64.19 -32.90
CA PHE A 64 47.09 -63.24 -31.83
C PHE A 64 47.04 -61.78 -32.32
N LEU A 65 47.63 -61.49 -33.49
CA LEU A 65 47.59 -60.17 -34.10
C LEU A 65 46.14 -59.75 -34.45
N LYS A 66 45.34 -60.68 -35.00
CA LYS A 66 43.92 -60.42 -35.28
C LYS A 66 43.13 -60.08 -34.02
N MET A 67 43.40 -60.77 -32.91
CA MET A 67 42.72 -60.54 -31.63
C MET A 67 43.01 -59.12 -31.10
N ILE A 68 44.27 -58.69 -31.12
CA ILE A 68 44.67 -57.32 -30.70
C ILE A 68 44.03 -56.26 -31.61
N ILE A 69 44.10 -56.45 -32.93
CA ILE A 69 43.54 -55.49 -33.89
C ILE A 69 42.02 -55.39 -33.72
N ALA A 70 41.32 -56.50 -33.49
CA ALA A 70 39.88 -56.49 -33.25
C ALA A 70 39.51 -55.66 -32.00
N SER A 71 40.21 -55.85 -30.88
CA SER A 71 39.96 -55.08 -29.65
C SER A 71 40.26 -53.58 -29.82
N ILE A 72 41.35 -53.23 -30.52
CA ILE A 72 41.67 -51.82 -30.80
C ILE A 72 40.67 -51.19 -31.77
N SER A 73 40.25 -51.93 -32.80
CA SER A 73 39.22 -51.46 -33.74
C SER A 73 37.90 -51.20 -33.02
N ALA A 74 37.46 -52.10 -32.13
CA ALA A 74 36.23 -51.90 -31.36
C ALA A 74 36.27 -50.62 -30.50
N LEU A 75 37.41 -50.35 -29.84
CA LEU A 75 37.59 -49.10 -29.08
C LEU A 75 37.57 -47.86 -29.99
N ARG A 76 38.25 -47.95 -31.15
CA ARG A 76 38.26 -46.87 -32.15
C ARG A 76 36.86 -46.61 -32.70
N ASP A 77 36.14 -47.63 -33.10
CA ASP A 77 34.81 -47.51 -33.71
C ASP A 77 33.82 -46.91 -32.69
N GLN A 78 33.95 -47.28 -31.41
CA GLN A 78 33.14 -46.69 -30.35
C GLN A 78 33.47 -45.21 -30.12
N LEU A 79 34.75 -44.84 -30.16
CA LEU A 79 35.20 -43.45 -30.10
C LEU A 79 34.72 -42.64 -31.31
N ASP A 80 34.83 -43.20 -32.52
CA ASP A 80 34.36 -42.56 -33.76
C ASP A 80 32.83 -42.35 -33.71
N ASN A 81 32.07 -43.31 -33.16
CA ASN A 81 30.61 -43.18 -32.97
C ASN A 81 30.25 -42.05 -31.99
N ILE A 82 31.01 -41.91 -30.90
CA ILE A 82 30.83 -40.80 -29.95
C ILE A 82 31.20 -39.46 -30.60
N ALA A 83 32.26 -39.42 -31.40
CA ALA A 83 32.76 -38.19 -32.03
C ALA A 83 31.92 -37.72 -33.24
N GLN A 84 31.35 -38.64 -34.03
CA GLN A 84 30.59 -38.32 -35.24
C GLN A 84 29.13 -37.91 -34.98
N GLY A 85 28.69 -37.94 -33.71
CA GLY A 85 27.60 -37.08 -33.24
C GLY A 85 26.29 -37.77 -32.91
N GLU A 86 26.10 -39.07 -33.19
CA GLU A 86 24.93 -39.79 -32.64
C GLU A 86 25.14 -40.17 -31.16
N GLY A 87 26.40 -40.30 -30.73
CA GLY A 87 26.77 -40.14 -29.32
C GLY A 87 26.05 -41.07 -28.36
N ASP A 88 25.69 -42.29 -28.79
CA ASP A 88 25.00 -43.25 -27.95
C ASP A 88 25.93 -43.74 -26.83
N LEU A 89 25.88 -43.02 -25.70
CA LEU A 89 26.65 -43.35 -24.52
C LEU A 89 26.12 -44.60 -23.81
N THR A 90 25.04 -45.25 -24.26
CA THR A 90 24.51 -46.49 -23.66
C THR A 90 25.32 -47.72 -24.03
N GLN A 91 26.04 -47.65 -25.15
CA GLN A 91 26.94 -48.70 -25.61
C GLN A 91 28.12 -48.88 -24.65
N ARG A 92 28.64 -50.10 -24.56
CA ARG A 92 29.79 -50.45 -23.72
C ARG A 92 30.73 -51.36 -24.48
N ILE A 93 32.03 -51.21 -24.22
CA ILE A 93 33.05 -52.10 -24.78
C ILE A 93 33.09 -53.38 -23.95
N PRO A 94 32.97 -54.57 -24.56
CA PRO A 94 33.06 -55.84 -23.84
C PRO A 94 34.46 -56.02 -23.23
N VAL A 95 34.52 -56.52 -22.00
CA VAL A 95 35.76 -56.80 -21.27
C VAL A 95 36.01 -58.30 -21.34
N GLU A 96 36.73 -58.76 -22.36
CA GLU A 96 36.90 -60.19 -22.66
C GLU A 96 38.14 -60.81 -21.99
N MET A 97 39.19 -60.02 -21.74
CA MET A 97 40.41 -60.46 -21.05
C MET A 97 40.75 -59.54 -19.87
N ASP A 98 41.45 -60.07 -18.86
CA ASP A 98 41.97 -59.28 -17.74
C ASP A 98 43.45 -58.89 -17.97
N ASP A 99 43.72 -58.41 -19.18
CA ASP A 99 45.00 -57.84 -19.59
C ASP A 99 44.91 -56.30 -19.66
N ASP A 100 45.93 -55.65 -20.18
CA ASP A 100 45.94 -54.18 -20.27
C ASP A 100 44.89 -53.62 -21.25
N LEU A 101 44.46 -54.40 -22.26
CA LEU A 101 43.35 -54.02 -23.13
C LEU A 101 42.02 -54.10 -22.39
N GLY A 102 41.82 -55.12 -21.56
CA GLY A 102 40.67 -55.22 -20.66
C GLY A 102 40.58 -54.07 -19.66
N LYS A 103 41.70 -53.66 -19.06
CA LYS A 103 41.75 -52.48 -18.17
C LYS A 103 41.42 -51.18 -18.91
N LEU A 104 41.86 -51.04 -20.16
CA LEU A 104 41.53 -49.89 -20.99
C LEU A 104 40.03 -49.85 -21.30
N ALA A 105 39.42 -50.97 -21.66
CA ALA A 105 37.98 -51.09 -21.87
C ALA A 105 37.17 -50.74 -20.60
N LYS A 106 37.58 -51.24 -19.43
CA LYS A 106 36.99 -50.86 -18.12
C LYS A 106 37.06 -49.35 -17.88
N SER A 107 38.22 -48.74 -18.11
CA SER A 107 38.42 -47.30 -17.89
C SER A 107 37.59 -46.46 -18.87
N PHE A 108 37.48 -46.89 -20.12
CA PHE A 108 36.63 -46.26 -21.12
C PHE A 108 35.14 -46.31 -20.74
N ASN A 109 34.66 -47.47 -20.30
CA ASN A 109 33.28 -47.63 -19.83
C ASN A 109 32.97 -46.73 -18.61
N LEU A 110 33.93 -46.53 -17.70
CA LEU A 110 33.79 -45.60 -16.58
C LEU A 110 33.66 -44.14 -17.05
N VAL A 111 34.41 -43.73 -18.07
CA VAL A 111 34.27 -42.40 -18.68
C VAL A 111 32.86 -42.23 -19.27
N LEU A 112 32.34 -43.25 -19.97
CA LEU A 112 30.99 -43.23 -20.51
C LEU A 112 29.92 -43.11 -19.41
N GLU A 113 30.07 -43.84 -18.32
CA GLU A 113 29.17 -43.77 -17.17
C GLU A 113 29.14 -42.35 -16.56
N ASN A 114 30.31 -41.75 -16.36
CA ASN A 114 30.42 -40.39 -15.84
C ASN A 114 29.78 -39.36 -16.80
N LEU A 115 29.99 -39.51 -18.10
CA LEU A 115 29.36 -38.65 -19.11
C LEU A 115 27.83 -38.80 -19.10
N GLN A 116 27.31 -40.03 -19.04
CA GLN A 116 25.87 -40.28 -18.93
C GLN A 116 25.28 -39.64 -17.67
N SER A 117 25.93 -39.81 -16.52
CA SER A 117 25.46 -39.21 -15.28
C SER A 117 25.46 -37.68 -15.36
N MET A 118 26.51 -37.08 -15.94
CA MET A 118 26.60 -35.64 -16.12
C MET A 118 25.49 -35.11 -17.03
N ILE A 119 25.24 -35.77 -18.16
CA ILE A 119 24.14 -35.41 -19.08
C ILE A 119 22.79 -35.57 -18.40
N GLY A 120 22.58 -36.63 -17.62
CA GLY A 120 21.36 -36.82 -16.82
C GLY A 120 21.12 -35.67 -15.84
N SER A 121 22.16 -35.25 -15.12
CA SER A 121 22.10 -34.08 -14.22
C SER A 121 21.81 -32.78 -14.97
N ILE A 122 22.44 -32.56 -16.14
CA ILE A 122 22.16 -31.38 -16.98
C ILE A 122 20.69 -31.38 -17.45
N GLN A 123 20.15 -32.52 -17.87
CA GLN A 123 18.75 -32.63 -18.28
C GLN A 123 17.79 -32.37 -17.11
N GLN A 124 18.12 -32.84 -15.90
CA GLN A 124 17.34 -32.52 -14.70
C GLN A 124 17.38 -31.03 -14.39
N LEU A 125 18.57 -30.42 -14.33
CA LEU A 125 18.74 -28.98 -14.08
C LEU A 125 18.01 -28.13 -15.12
N THR A 126 18.04 -28.54 -16.39
CA THR A 126 17.34 -27.84 -17.47
C THR A 126 15.81 -27.90 -17.28
N ARG A 127 15.27 -29.03 -16.82
CA ARG A 127 13.84 -29.17 -16.49
C ARG A 127 13.44 -28.32 -15.29
N GLU A 128 14.27 -28.31 -14.25
CA GLU A 128 14.05 -27.48 -13.06
C GLU A 128 14.11 -25.99 -13.41
N LEU A 129 15.08 -25.58 -14.22
CA LEU A 129 15.20 -24.22 -14.72
C LEU A 129 13.99 -23.81 -15.57
N GLY A 130 13.52 -24.69 -16.46
CA GLY A 130 12.32 -24.46 -17.26
C GLY A 130 11.06 -24.29 -16.40
N THR A 131 10.93 -25.09 -15.34
CA THR A 131 9.82 -24.97 -14.38
C THR A 131 9.91 -23.64 -13.62
N GLY A 132 11.09 -23.31 -13.08
CA GLY A 132 11.31 -22.04 -12.37
C GLY A 132 11.08 -20.81 -13.25
N ALA A 133 11.46 -20.86 -14.54
CA ALA A 133 11.16 -19.80 -15.50
C ALA A 133 9.65 -19.65 -15.75
N SER A 134 8.90 -20.75 -15.81
CA SER A 134 7.45 -20.71 -15.96
C SER A 134 6.76 -20.11 -14.72
N ASP A 135 7.20 -20.50 -13.53
CA ASP A 135 6.66 -19.96 -12.28
C ASP A 135 6.99 -18.47 -12.12
N LEU A 136 8.21 -18.05 -12.49
CA LEU A 136 8.59 -16.65 -12.52
C LEU A 136 7.73 -15.84 -13.50
N ALA A 137 7.45 -16.39 -14.68
CA ALA A 137 6.58 -15.73 -15.66
C ALA A 137 5.14 -15.57 -15.13
N ARG A 138 4.61 -16.56 -14.40
CA ARG A 138 3.30 -16.46 -13.73
C ARG A 138 3.32 -15.40 -12.63
N ALA A 139 4.33 -15.43 -11.75
CA ALA A 139 4.46 -14.43 -10.68
C ALA A 139 4.61 -13.00 -11.23
N ALA A 140 5.34 -12.81 -12.33
CA ALA A 140 5.47 -11.52 -12.99
C ALA A 140 4.12 -11.03 -13.55
N LYS A 141 3.31 -11.93 -14.12
CA LYS A 141 1.96 -11.61 -14.60
C LYS A 141 1.03 -11.22 -13.45
N ASP A 142 1.00 -12.00 -12.37
CA ASP A 142 0.18 -11.72 -11.19
C ASP A 142 0.57 -10.38 -10.55
N ASN A 143 1.87 -10.09 -10.48
CA ASN A 143 2.37 -8.80 -10.00
C ASN A 143 1.92 -7.64 -10.90
N ASN A 144 1.97 -7.80 -12.22
CA ASN A 144 1.49 -6.78 -13.15
C ASN A 144 -0.03 -6.52 -12.96
N ASP A 145 -0.83 -7.57 -12.83
CA ASP A 145 -2.27 -7.45 -12.56
C ASP A 145 -2.55 -6.82 -11.18
N GLY A 146 -1.66 -7.05 -10.21
CA GLY A 146 -1.68 -6.40 -8.89
C GLY A 146 -1.38 -4.90 -8.99
N VAL A 147 -0.36 -4.52 -9.75
CA VAL A 147 0.01 -3.12 -10.00
C VAL A 147 -1.11 -2.35 -10.69
N THR A 148 -1.81 -2.96 -11.67
CA THR A 148 -2.98 -2.35 -12.30
C THR A 148 -4.08 -2.06 -11.28
N ARG A 149 -4.44 -3.04 -10.44
CA ARG A 149 -5.44 -2.87 -9.37
C ARG A 149 -5.04 -1.81 -8.34
N GLN A 150 -3.75 -1.75 -7.99
CA GLN A 150 -3.23 -0.72 -7.09
C GLN A 150 -3.32 0.67 -7.72
N THR A 151 -3.03 0.79 -9.02
CA THR A 151 -3.15 2.04 -9.78
C THR A 151 -4.60 2.54 -9.78
N ASP A 152 -5.56 1.64 -10.03
CA ASP A 152 -7.00 1.98 -9.97
C ASP A 152 -7.41 2.44 -8.57
N SER A 153 -6.92 1.75 -7.54
CA SER A 153 -7.18 2.10 -6.14
C SER A 153 -6.61 3.47 -5.78
N ILE A 154 -5.41 3.80 -6.26
CA ILE A 154 -4.79 5.12 -6.07
C ILE A 154 -5.61 6.19 -6.78
N SER A 155 -6.13 5.92 -7.99
CA SER A 155 -7.02 6.84 -8.71
C SER A 155 -8.28 7.14 -7.90
N MET A 156 -8.94 6.12 -7.34
CA MET A 156 -10.11 6.30 -6.48
C MET A 156 -9.79 7.11 -5.21
N VAL A 157 -8.64 6.85 -4.58
CA VAL A 157 -8.20 7.63 -3.41
C VAL A 157 -7.97 9.09 -3.79
N ALA A 158 -7.35 9.36 -4.94
CA ALA A 158 -7.16 10.72 -5.42
C ALA A 158 -8.51 11.43 -5.67
N THR A 159 -9.50 10.74 -6.23
CA THR A 159 -10.87 11.26 -6.37
C THR A 159 -11.48 11.57 -5.01
N ALA A 160 -11.39 10.65 -4.05
CA ALA A 160 -11.92 10.85 -2.70
C ALA A 160 -11.24 12.02 -1.97
N ILE A 161 -9.94 12.22 -2.18
CA ILE A 161 -9.21 13.39 -1.66
C ILE A 161 -9.76 14.68 -2.26
N ASN A 162 -10.04 14.71 -3.57
CA ASN A 162 -10.62 15.89 -4.22
C ASN A 162 -12.02 16.21 -3.67
N GLU A 163 -12.87 15.19 -3.48
CA GLU A 163 -14.18 15.37 -2.83
C GLU A 163 -14.06 15.86 -1.38
N MET A 164 -13.13 15.30 -0.61
CA MET A 164 -12.85 15.75 0.76
C MET A 164 -12.38 17.21 0.79
N GLN A 165 -11.56 17.63 -0.18
CA GLN A 165 -11.11 19.02 -0.26
C GLN A 165 -12.31 19.96 -0.47
N SER A 166 -13.23 19.63 -1.38
CA SER A 166 -14.46 20.40 -1.58
C SER A 166 -15.33 20.45 -0.31
N ALA A 167 -15.46 19.32 0.41
CA ALA A 167 -16.20 19.27 1.67
C ALA A 167 -15.55 20.15 2.75
N ILE A 168 -14.23 20.17 2.84
CA ILE A 168 -13.48 21.01 3.79
C ILE A 168 -13.69 22.50 3.46
N GLU A 169 -13.64 22.88 2.18
CA GLU A 169 -13.92 24.24 1.73
C GLU A 169 -15.35 24.68 2.08
N GLU A 170 -16.34 23.79 1.91
CA GLU A 170 -17.72 24.04 2.31
C GLU A 170 -17.86 24.23 3.82
N VAL A 171 -17.23 23.37 4.63
CA VAL A 171 -17.24 23.47 6.10
C VAL A 171 -16.57 24.77 6.55
N ALA A 172 -15.45 25.16 5.96
CA ALA A 172 -14.78 26.42 6.26
C ALA A 172 -15.67 27.63 5.91
N GLY A 173 -16.35 27.59 4.77
CA GLY A 173 -17.32 28.61 4.37
C GLY A 173 -18.51 28.70 5.33
N ASN A 174 -19.04 27.56 5.78
CA ASN A 174 -20.10 27.49 6.78
C ASN A 174 -19.66 28.07 8.13
N ALA A 175 -18.46 27.73 8.60
CA ALA A 175 -17.91 28.27 9.83
C ALA A 175 -17.72 29.80 9.76
N SER A 176 -17.23 30.31 8.63
CA SER A 176 -17.10 31.76 8.39
C SER A 176 -18.45 32.47 8.42
N ARG A 177 -19.47 31.93 7.74
CA ARG A 177 -20.84 32.47 7.79
C ARG A 177 -21.43 32.44 9.20
N ALA A 178 -21.23 31.35 9.94
CA ALA A 178 -21.71 31.25 11.32
C ALA A 178 -21.06 32.28 12.24
N ALA A 179 -19.76 32.52 12.08
CA ALA A 179 -19.04 33.56 12.83
C ALA A 179 -19.59 34.95 12.53
N GLU A 180 -19.87 35.26 11.26
CA GLU A 180 -20.45 36.55 10.87
C GLU A 180 -21.88 36.73 11.44
N ILE A 181 -22.74 35.72 11.33
CA ILE A 181 -24.09 35.75 11.91
C ILE A 181 -24.02 35.94 13.44
N THR A 182 -23.08 35.28 14.10
CA THR A 182 -22.88 35.42 15.55
C THR A 182 -22.46 36.84 15.93
N ARG A 183 -21.56 37.45 15.15
CA ARG A 183 -21.13 38.85 15.34
C ARG A 183 -22.30 39.82 15.14
N GLU A 184 -23.11 39.62 14.10
CA GLU A 184 -24.31 40.42 13.85
C GLU A 184 -25.34 40.30 15.00
N ALA A 185 -25.54 39.07 15.50
CA ALA A 185 -26.40 38.81 16.64
C ALA A 185 -25.90 39.50 17.93
N GLU A 186 -24.57 39.51 18.15
CA GLU A 186 -23.95 40.22 19.27
C GLU A 186 -24.19 41.74 19.18
N GLU A 187 -24.01 42.34 18.00
CA GLU A 187 -24.30 43.77 17.79
C GLU A 187 -25.78 44.10 18.01
N LYS A 188 -26.69 43.28 17.47
CA LYS A 188 -28.13 43.42 17.69
C LYS A 188 -28.48 43.30 19.18
N GLY A 189 -27.86 42.36 19.89
CA GLY A 189 -28.02 42.19 21.34
C GLY A 189 -27.54 43.42 22.12
N LYS A 190 -26.36 43.97 21.79
CA LYS A 190 -25.81 45.20 22.38
C LYS A 190 -26.73 46.40 22.13
N ASN A 191 -27.28 46.53 20.92
CA ASN A 191 -28.23 47.59 20.61
C ASN A 191 -29.54 47.44 21.40
N GLY A 192 -30.08 46.21 21.47
CA GLY A 192 -31.25 45.90 22.28
C GLY A 192 -31.07 46.26 23.76
N ALA A 193 -29.92 45.91 24.34
CA ALA A 193 -29.58 46.27 25.72
C ALA A 193 -29.54 47.80 25.94
N ARG A 194 -29.03 48.56 24.95
CA ARG A 194 -29.02 50.03 24.99
C ARG A 194 -30.44 50.61 24.97
N ILE A 195 -31.32 50.07 24.12
CA ILE A 195 -32.72 50.48 24.04
C ILE A 195 -33.42 50.21 25.37
N ILE A 196 -33.29 49.01 25.94
CA ILE A 196 -33.89 48.66 27.23
C ILE A 196 -33.42 49.61 28.34
N ARG A 197 -32.12 49.92 28.40
CA ARG A 197 -31.58 50.89 29.37
C ARG A 197 -32.23 52.26 29.21
N SER A 198 -32.34 52.76 27.98
CA SER A 198 -32.99 54.05 27.70
C SER A 198 -34.48 54.04 28.07
N SER A 199 -35.21 52.97 27.76
CA SER A 199 -36.61 52.82 28.15
C SER A 199 -36.78 52.81 29.66
N SER A 200 -35.89 52.12 30.40
CA SER A 200 -35.89 52.12 31.87
C SER A 200 -35.69 53.53 32.44
N GLU A 201 -34.72 54.29 31.91
CA GLU A 201 -34.50 55.69 32.29
C GLU A 201 -35.72 56.58 32.02
N GLN A 202 -36.40 56.38 30.87
CA GLN A 202 -37.63 57.10 30.55
C GLN A 202 -38.77 56.76 31.51
N VAL A 203 -38.93 55.49 31.91
CA VAL A 203 -39.91 55.07 32.91
C VAL A 203 -39.63 55.72 34.27
N HIS A 204 -38.36 55.77 34.71
CA HIS A 204 -37.99 56.45 35.94
C HIS A 204 -38.28 57.96 35.89
N ARG A 205 -38.00 58.62 34.75
CA ARG A 205 -38.35 60.03 34.54
C ARG A 205 -39.85 60.26 34.59
N LEU A 206 -40.63 59.40 33.94
CA LEU A 206 -42.09 59.47 33.94
C LEU A 206 -42.65 59.30 35.35
N ALA A 207 -42.14 58.34 36.12
CA ALA A 207 -42.54 58.14 37.52
C ALA A 207 -42.26 59.40 38.36
N ALA A 208 -41.10 60.05 38.19
CA ALA A 208 -40.78 61.29 38.88
C ALA A 208 -41.72 62.45 38.48
N GLN A 209 -42.07 62.56 37.20
CA GLN A 209 -43.04 63.56 36.72
C GLN A 209 -44.43 63.31 37.30
N ILE A 210 -44.87 62.05 37.40
CA ILE A 210 -46.14 61.68 38.03
C ILE A 210 -46.13 62.07 39.51
N SER A 211 -45.07 61.76 40.27
CA SER A 211 -44.96 62.16 41.68
C SER A 211 -45.05 63.68 41.87
N LYS A 212 -44.42 64.45 40.97
CA LYS A 212 -44.51 65.92 41.00
C LYS A 212 -45.92 66.41 40.67
N ALA A 213 -46.60 65.79 39.71
CA ALA A 213 -47.99 66.12 39.40
C ALA A 213 -48.92 65.85 40.60
N VAL A 214 -48.71 64.75 41.33
CA VAL A 214 -49.44 64.44 42.57
C VAL A 214 -49.21 65.50 43.65
N GLU A 215 -47.97 66.00 43.82
CA GLU A 215 -47.67 67.09 44.75
C GLU A 215 -48.40 68.38 44.38
N VAL A 216 -48.41 68.75 43.09
CA VAL A 216 -49.15 69.92 42.60
C VAL A 216 -50.65 69.78 42.84
N ILE A 217 -51.22 68.60 42.60
CA ILE A 217 -52.64 68.33 42.85
C ILE A 217 -52.96 68.45 44.34
N ARG A 218 -52.09 67.93 45.23
CA ARG A 218 -52.27 68.09 46.69
C ARG A 218 -52.25 69.56 47.09
N LYS A 219 -51.27 70.33 46.62
CA LYS A 219 -51.20 71.76 46.91
C LYS A 219 -52.44 72.51 46.41
N LEU A 220 -52.93 72.18 45.21
CA LEU A 220 -54.16 72.76 44.67
C LEU A 220 -55.40 72.42 45.52
N SER A 221 -55.44 71.22 46.10
CA SER A 221 -56.48 70.82 47.07
C SER A 221 -56.40 71.69 48.33
N ASP A 222 -55.20 71.83 48.92
CA ASP A 222 -54.99 72.64 50.13
C ASP A 222 -55.35 74.11 49.89
N ASP A 223 -54.96 74.66 48.73
CA ASP A 223 -55.32 76.03 48.32
C ASP A 223 -56.83 76.20 48.15
N SER A 224 -57.54 75.17 47.65
CA SER A 224 -59.00 75.16 47.52
C SER A 224 -59.72 75.11 48.87
N ASP A 225 -59.19 74.35 49.84
CA ASP A 225 -59.70 74.30 51.21
C ASP A 225 -59.49 75.65 51.93
N ASN A 226 -58.32 76.27 51.75
CA ASN A 226 -58.06 77.62 52.25
C ASN A 226 -59.02 78.66 51.65
N ILE A 227 -59.31 78.60 50.35
CA ILE A 227 -60.32 79.46 49.72
C ILE A 227 -61.70 79.23 50.34
N THR A 228 -62.07 77.99 50.60
CA THR A 228 -63.36 77.67 51.26
C THR A 228 -63.43 78.29 52.65
N SER A 229 -62.36 78.19 53.45
CA SER A 229 -62.28 78.83 54.75
C SER A 229 -62.40 80.36 54.67
N VAL A 230 -61.74 80.99 53.68
CA VAL A 230 -61.87 82.43 53.45
C VAL A 230 -63.30 82.81 53.05
N LEU A 231 -63.95 82.00 52.20
CA LEU A 231 -65.35 82.20 51.82
C LEU A 231 -66.30 82.06 53.01
N ASP A 232 -66.03 81.16 53.95
CA ASP A 232 -66.81 81.04 55.18
C ASP A 232 -66.63 82.26 56.09
N VAL A 233 -65.41 82.80 56.20
CA VAL A 233 -65.18 84.08 56.89
C VAL A 233 -65.92 85.22 56.19
N ILE A 234 -65.89 85.29 54.86
CA ILE A 234 -66.63 86.31 54.09
C ILE A 234 -68.14 86.17 54.31
N ARG A 235 -68.69 84.94 54.32
CA ARG A 235 -70.10 84.69 54.66
C ARG A 235 -70.41 85.16 56.07
N GLY A 236 -69.56 84.87 57.05
CA GLY A 236 -69.70 85.34 58.42
C GLY A 236 -69.69 86.88 58.52
N ILE A 237 -68.77 87.55 57.82
CA ILE A 237 -68.73 89.02 57.73
C ILE A 237 -69.97 89.56 57.04
N ALA A 238 -70.43 88.92 55.96
CA ALA A 238 -71.62 89.33 55.23
C ALA A 238 -72.88 89.20 56.09
N GLU A 239 -73.01 88.13 56.88
CA GLU A 239 -74.09 87.96 57.86
C GLU A 239 -74.01 88.99 58.98
N GLN A 240 -72.83 89.24 59.55
CA GLN A 240 -72.63 90.30 60.53
C GLN A 240 -72.97 91.68 59.96
N THR A 241 -72.55 91.95 58.72
CA THR A 241 -72.84 93.20 58.01
C THR A 241 -74.33 93.32 57.72
N ASN A 242 -75.00 92.23 57.35
CA ASN A 242 -76.45 92.18 57.15
C ASN A 242 -77.20 92.45 58.46
N LEU A 243 -76.76 91.87 59.59
CA LEU A 243 -77.29 92.14 60.93
C LEU A 243 -77.06 93.60 61.36
N LEU A 244 -75.85 94.14 61.15
CA LEU A 244 -75.53 95.55 61.41
C LEU A 244 -76.38 96.49 60.57
N ALA A 245 -76.51 96.22 59.27
CA ALA A 245 -77.34 97.00 58.36
C ALA A 245 -78.82 96.94 58.74
N LEU A 246 -79.31 95.76 59.16
CA LEU A 246 -80.68 95.58 59.64
C LEU A 246 -80.93 96.35 60.95
N ASN A 247 -80.03 96.24 61.93
CA ASN A 247 -80.13 97.01 63.17
C ASN A 247 -80.06 98.52 62.92
N ALA A 248 -79.19 98.97 62.03
CA ALA A 248 -79.13 100.38 61.61
C ALA A 248 -80.42 100.82 60.90
N ALA A 249 -81.02 99.97 60.07
CA ALA A 249 -82.30 100.24 59.41
C ALA A 249 -83.47 100.33 60.41
N ILE A 250 -83.49 99.47 61.44
CA ILE A 250 -84.45 99.52 62.54
C ILE A 250 -84.27 100.83 63.33
N GLU A 251 -83.05 101.18 63.71
CA GLU A 251 -82.77 102.39 64.50
C GLU A 251 -83.08 103.67 63.69
N ALA A 252 -82.78 103.66 62.38
CA ALA A 252 -83.18 104.73 61.48
C ALA A 252 -84.71 104.82 61.28
N ALA A 253 -85.45 103.70 61.41
CA ALA A 253 -86.91 103.72 61.43
C ALA A 253 -87.47 104.23 62.77
N ARG A 254 -86.79 103.92 63.89
CA ARG A 254 -87.12 104.41 65.24
C ARG A 254 -86.91 105.92 65.39
N ALA A 255 -85.90 106.50 64.75
CA ALA A 255 -85.54 107.92 64.87
C ALA A 255 -86.51 108.92 64.17
N GLY A 256 -87.65 108.48 63.62
CA GLY A 256 -88.66 109.38 63.05
C GLY A 256 -88.13 110.34 61.96
N GLU A 257 -88.67 111.56 61.85
CA GLU A 257 -88.28 112.55 60.83
C GLU A 257 -86.76 112.87 60.79
N GLN A 258 -86.02 112.65 61.89
CA GLN A 258 -84.56 112.84 61.93
C GLN A 258 -83.76 111.67 61.32
N GLY A 259 -84.36 110.49 61.11
CA GLY A 259 -83.72 109.30 60.52
C GLY A 259 -83.66 109.28 58.98
N ARG A 260 -84.36 110.20 58.29
CA ARG A 260 -84.42 110.25 56.81
C ARG A 260 -83.07 110.59 56.14
N ALA A 261 -82.19 111.31 56.83
CA ALA A 261 -80.85 111.63 56.32
C ALA A 261 -79.92 110.41 56.32
N ALA A 262 -79.99 109.56 57.35
CA ALA A 262 -79.18 108.34 57.46
C ALA A 262 -79.55 107.29 56.41
N ARG A 263 -80.84 107.13 56.10
CA ARG A 263 -81.32 106.18 55.07
C ARG A 263 -80.81 106.51 53.65
N ARG A 264 -80.43 107.77 53.38
CA ARG A 264 -79.78 108.18 52.10
C ARG A 264 -78.29 107.85 52.03
N GLN A 265 -77.60 107.70 53.16
CA GLN A 265 -76.17 107.35 53.20
C GLN A 265 -75.92 105.84 53.14
N ALA A 266 -76.92 105.01 53.45
CA ALA A 266 -76.85 103.55 53.32
C ALA A 266 -76.96 103.03 51.87
N LYS A 267 -77.09 103.91 50.87
CA LYS A 267 -76.88 103.53 49.46
C LYS A 267 -75.40 103.72 49.11
N PRO A 268 -74.69 102.69 48.62
CA PRO A 268 -73.27 102.78 48.31
C PRO A 268 -73.03 103.87 47.25
N LYS A 269 -72.21 104.86 47.61
CA LYS A 269 -72.01 106.10 46.83
C LYS A 269 -70.85 106.05 45.83
N ASN A 270 -70.17 104.91 45.66
CA ASN A 270 -69.00 104.76 44.77
C ASN A 270 -68.97 103.40 44.04
N TRP A 271 -70.02 103.07 43.28
CA TRP A 271 -69.87 102.06 42.21
C TRP A 271 -69.53 102.82 40.91
N PRO A 272 -68.47 102.46 40.16
CA PRO A 272 -68.19 103.09 38.88
C PRO A 272 -69.40 102.93 37.95
N PRO A 273 -69.71 103.89 37.07
CA PRO A 273 -70.73 103.70 36.05
C PRO A 273 -70.36 102.46 35.22
N MET A 274 -71.25 101.45 35.20
CA MET A 274 -71.09 100.29 34.32
C MET A 274 -71.35 100.72 32.87
N GLN A 275 -70.37 101.39 32.25
CA GLN A 275 -70.23 101.42 30.81
C GLN A 275 -69.09 100.46 30.47
N ASN A 276 -69.45 99.34 29.86
CA ASN A 276 -68.61 98.30 29.27
C ASN A 276 -68.11 97.17 30.22
N LEU A 277 -68.93 96.12 30.36
CA LEU A 277 -68.51 94.73 30.62
C LEU A 277 -69.66 93.79 30.26
N ASN A 278 -69.88 93.64 28.94
CA ASN A 278 -70.81 92.68 28.37
C ASN A 278 -70.13 91.30 28.28
N SER A 279 -70.04 90.58 29.40
CA SER A 279 -69.83 89.12 29.43
C SER A 279 -70.02 88.57 30.84
N LYS A 280 -71.27 88.55 31.29
CA LYS A 280 -71.69 87.96 32.57
C LYS A 280 -72.37 86.60 32.34
N PRO A 281 -71.84 85.50 32.86
CA PRO A 281 -72.64 84.36 33.33
C PRO A 281 -73.21 84.64 34.73
N PHE A 282 -72.45 85.38 35.55
CA PHE A 282 -72.71 85.54 36.98
C PHE A 282 -73.97 86.37 37.32
N TRP A 283 -74.38 87.30 36.45
CA TRP A 283 -75.59 88.10 36.66
C TRP A 283 -76.89 87.39 36.26
N ARG A 284 -76.84 86.38 35.38
CA ARG A 284 -78.03 85.58 35.04
C ARG A 284 -78.43 84.63 36.19
N LEU A 285 -77.45 84.17 36.96
CA LEU A 285 -77.67 83.34 38.16
C LEU A 285 -78.21 84.16 39.35
N TRP A 286 -77.80 85.41 39.51
CA TRP A 286 -78.29 86.24 40.61
C TRP A 286 -79.75 86.68 40.42
N GLN A 287 -80.19 86.88 39.18
CA GLN A 287 -81.57 87.28 38.86
C GLN A 287 -82.59 86.12 38.91
N THR A 288 -82.12 84.86 38.95
CA THR A 288 -82.98 83.67 39.02
C THR A 288 -83.24 83.17 40.44
N LEU A 289 -82.52 83.70 41.45
CA LEU A 289 -82.60 83.25 42.86
C LEU A 289 -83.33 84.24 43.80
N GLN A 290 -84.01 85.27 43.28
CA GLN A 290 -84.98 86.10 44.03
C GLN A 290 -86.42 85.82 43.59
N MET A 291 -86.83 84.56 43.72
CA MET A 291 -88.19 84.13 44.02
C MET A 291 -88.13 83.23 45.25
#